data_AF-A0A966YMZ2-F1
#
_entry.id   AF-A0A966YMZ2-F1
#
_cell.length_a   1.000
_cell.length_b   1.000
_cell.length_c   1.000
_cell.angle_alpha   90.00
_cell.angle_beta   90.00
_cell.angle_gamma   90.00
#
_symmetry.space_group_name_H-M   'P 1'
#
loop_
_entity.id
_entity.type
_entity.pdbx_description
1 polymer ?
#
loop_
_entity_poly.entity_id
_entity_poly.type
_entity_poly.pdbx_seq_one_letter_code
_entity_poly.pdbx_strand_id
1 'polypeptide(L)' 'MALTTSQAEWQLKAACRGPQAAVFFPPTTPERRDEKRFREAIAKGICEECCVRDECLDYAMKIREPHGIWGGL' A
#
# COMPACT_ATOMS: atom_id res chain seq x y z
N MET A 1 -29.61 -2.61 -16.26
CA MET A 1 -28.22 -3.12 -16.35
C MET A 1 -27.37 -2.29 -15.41
N ALA A 2 -27.08 -2.81 -14.21
CA ALA A 2 -26.15 -2.17 -13.29
C ALA A 2 -24.73 -2.50 -13.75
N LEU A 3 -23.99 -1.51 -14.23
CA LEU A 3 -22.55 -1.64 -14.40
C LEU A 3 -21.98 -1.77 -12.99
N THR A 4 -21.59 -2.98 -12.62
CA THR A 4 -20.88 -3.24 -11.37
C THR A 4 -19.51 -2.59 -11.50
N THR A 5 -19.41 -1.37 -11.01
CA THR A 5 -18.15 -0.68 -10.82
C THR A 5 -17.19 -1.62 -10.12
N SER A 6 -16.12 -1.96 -10.85
CA SER A 6 -15.17 -2.99 -10.54
C SER A 6 -14.45 -2.66 -9.23
N GLN A 7 -14.03 -3.71 -8.53
CA GLN A 7 -13.16 -3.73 -7.34
C GLN A 7 -11.82 -2.94 -7.50
N ALA A 8 -11.60 -2.24 -8.61
CA ALA A 8 -10.35 -1.65 -9.08
C ALA A 8 -10.33 -0.10 -9.15
N GLU A 9 -11.43 0.62 -8.91
CA GLU A 9 -11.43 2.09 -9.08
C GLU A 9 -10.53 2.83 -8.07
N TRP A 10 -10.51 2.39 -6.82
CA TRP A 10 -9.69 3.03 -5.79
C TRP A 10 -8.21 2.70 -5.95
N GLN A 11 -7.88 1.47 -6.37
CA GLN A 11 -6.49 1.02 -6.59
C GLN A 11 -5.78 1.85 -7.66
N LEU A 12 -6.52 2.32 -8.67
CA LEU A 12 -5.99 3.21 -9.71
C LEU A 12 -5.65 4.61 -9.18
N LYS A 13 -6.28 5.04 -8.09
CA LYS A 13 -6.06 6.33 -7.43
C LYS A 13 -5.04 6.26 -6.28
N ALA A 14 -4.51 5.07 -5.98
CA ALA A 14 -3.58 4.88 -4.87
C ALA A 14 -2.24 5.59 -5.12
N ALA A 15 -1.80 6.38 -4.12
CA ALA A 15 -0.54 7.13 -4.18
C ALA A 15 0.70 6.22 -4.20
N CYS A 16 0.56 4.98 -3.73
CA CYS A 16 1.63 3.97 -3.79
C CYS A 16 1.85 3.42 -5.20
N ARG A 17 0.96 3.70 -6.17
CA ARG A 17 1.09 3.24 -7.55
C ARG A 17 2.18 4.02 -8.27
N GLY A 18 2.93 3.36 -9.16
CA GLY A 18 3.93 4.01 -10.01
C GLY A 18 5.31 4.07 -9.35
N PRO A 19 6.06 5.19 -9.45
CA PRO A 19 7.41 5.29 -8.91
C PRO A 19 7.53 4.97 -7.41
N GLN A 20 6.47 5.24 -6.65
CA GLN A 20 6.40 5.01 -5.21
C GLN A 20 6.34 3.52 -4.84
N ALA A 21 5.92 2.65 -5.77
CA ALA A 21 5.66 1.24 -5.50
C ALA A 21 6.90 0.52 -4.96
N ALA A 22 8.10 0.90 -5.40
CA ALA A 22 9.35 0.28 -4.97
C ALA A 22 9.58 0.32 -3.45
N VAL A 23 9.05 1.34 -2.75
CA VAL A 23 9.22 1.49 -1.29
C VAL A 23 8.34 0.51 -0.52
N PHE A 24 7.22 0.07 -1.12
CA PHE A 24 6.26 -0.84 -0.49
C PHE A 24 6.70 -2.30 -0.49
N PHE A 25 7.73 -2.66 -1.26
CA PHE A 25 8.27 -4.01 -1.35
C PHE A 25 9.71 -4.07 -0.83
N PRO A 26 10.10 -5.15 -0.13
CA PRO A 26 11.50 -5.37 0.22
C PRO A 26 12.38 -5.51 -1.03
N PRO A 27 13.65 -5.08 -1.00
CA PRO A 27 14.59 -5.32 -2.08
C PRO A 27 14.89 -6.82 -2.24
N THR A 28 15.43 -7.21 -3.40
CA THR A 28 15.83 -8.60 -3.68
C THR A 28 17.05 -9.04 -2.87
N THR A 29 17.85 -8.09 -2.39
CA THR A 29 18.97 -8.31 -1.46
C THR A 29 18.52 -8.13 -0.02
N PRO A 30 19.11 -8.85 0.95
CA PRO A 30 18.79 -8.63 2.36
C PRO A 30 19.02 -7.17 2.78
N GLU A 31 18.00 -6.56 3.39
CA GLU A 31 18.08 -5.24 4.02
C GLU A 31 18.47 -5.37 5.49
N ARG A 32 19.26 -4.42 5.99
CA ARG A 32 19.53 -4.28 7.43
C ARG A 32 18.27 -3.77 8.14
N ARG A 33 18.20 -3.98 9.46
CA ARG A 33 17.01 -3.63 10.26
C ARG A 33 16.66 -2.13 10.21
N ASP A 34 17.67 -1.27 10.18
CA ASP A 34 17.55 0.18 10.05
C ASP A 34 17.06 0.61 8.66
N GLU A 35 17.61 0.01 7.60
CA GLU A 35 17.17 0.23 6.22
C GLU A 35 15.70 -0.16 6.03
N LYS A 36 15.32 -1.34 6.56
CA LYS A 36 13.92 -1.78 6.59
C LYS A 36 13.02 -0.76 7.28
N ARG A 37 13.39 -0.34 8.50
CA ARG A 37 12.59 0.62 9.28
C ARG A 37 12.44 1.95 8.55
N PHE A 38 13.49 2.41 7.88
CA PHE A 38 13.46 3.65 7.10
C PHE A 38 12.54 3.52 5.88
N ARG A 39 12.65 2.42 5.12
CA ARG A 39 11.77 2.13 3.98
C ARG A 39 10.30 2.06 4.42
N GLU A 40 10.02 1.35 5.51
CA GLU A 40 8.67 1.25 6.06
C GLU A 40 8.12 2.61 6.51
N ALA A 41 8.95 3.47 7.12
CA ALA A 41 8.54 4.82 7.50
C ALA A 41 8.16 5.68 6.28
N ILE A 42 8.91 5.59 5.18
CA ILE A 42 8.57 6.31 3.93
C ILE A 42 7.24 5.79 3.36
N ALA A 43 7.08 4.46 3.27
CA ALA A 43 5.83 3.87 2.77
C ALA A 43 4.62 4.29 3.61
N LYS A 44 4.77 4.36 4.94
CA LYS A 44 3.72 4.85 5.86
C LYS A 44 3.39 6.33 5.62
N GLY A 45 4.41 7.18 5.43
CA GLY A 45 4.18 8.59 5.07
C GLY A 45 3.40 8.77 3.76
N ILE A 46 3.69 7.94 2.75
CA ILE A 46 2.92 7.95 1.49
C ILE A 46 1.45 7.55 1.74
N CYS A 47 1.20 6.60 2.63
CA CYS A 47 -0.17 6.21 2.99
C CYS A 47 -0.93 7.32 3.73
N GLU A 48 -0.27 8.16 4.52
CA GLU A 48 -0.92 9.27 5.25
C GLU A 48 -1.51 10.32 4.30
N GLU A 49 -0.89 10.53 3.14
CA GLU A 49 -1.34 11.47 2.12
C GLU A 49 -2.27 10.82 1.05
N CYS A 50 -2.49 9.51 1.13
CA CYS A 50 -3.20 8.78 0.09
C CYS A 50 -4.73 8.93 0.21
N CYS A 51 -5.39 9.39 -0.85
CA CYS A 51 -6.84 9.64 -0.88
C CYS A 51 -7.72 8.37 -0.82
N VAL A 52 -7.13 7.17 -0.92
CA VAL A 52 -7.84 5.88 -0.88
C VAL A 52 -7.35 5.00 0.28
N ARG A 53 -6.79 5.63 1.33
CA ARG A 53 -6.21 4.95 2.48
C ARG A 53 -7.22 4.03 3.18
N ASP A 54 -8.45 4.50 3.35
CA ASP A 54 -9.49 3.77 4.07
C ASP A 54 -9.96 2.56 3.26
N GLU A 55 -10.22 2.72 1.95
CA GLU A 55 -10.57 1.61 1.07
C GLU A 55 -9.45 0.55 0.99
N CYS A 56 -8.18 1.00 1.02
CA CYS A 56 -7.01 0.14 1.04
C CYS A 56 -6.95 -0.71 2.32
N LEU A 57 -7.16 -0.09 3.48
CA LEU A 57 -7.16 -0.79 4.77
C LEU A 57 -8.33 -1.78 4.87
N ASP A 58 -9.53 -1.35 4.49
CA ASP A 58 -10.72 -2.19 4.46
C ASP A 58 -10.54 -3.42 3.57
N TYR A 59 -9.90 -3.23 2.42
CA TYR A 59 -9.58 -4.33 1.52
C TYR A 59 -8.59 -5.31 2.16
N ALA A 60 -7.48 -4.82 2.72
CA ALA A 60 -6.47 -5.66 3.37
C ALA A 60 -7.05 -6.50 4.53
N MET A 61 -7.93 -5.90 5.34
CA MET A 61 -8.63 -6.58 6.42
C MET A 61 -9.55 -7.70 5.89
N LYS A 62 -10.27 -7.46 4.79
CA LYS A 62 -11.17 -8.45 4.17
C LYS A 62 -10.43 -9.66 3.64
N ILE A 63 -9.30 -9.44 2.96
CA ILE A 63 -8.49 -10.54 2.40
C ILE A 63 -7.54 -11.16 3.43
N ARG A 64 -7.43 -10.57 4.62
CA ARG A 64 -6.53 -10.97 5.71
C ARG A 64 -5.08 -11.05 5.25
N GLU A 65 -4.63 -10.04 4.51
CA GLU A 65 -3.26 -10.01 4.00
C GLU A 65 -2.25 -9.89 5.17
N PRO A 66 -1.38 -10.89 5.39
CA PRO A 66 -0.42 -10.88 6.50
C PRO A 66 0.83 -10.04 6.23
N HIS A 67 1.06 -9.58 4.99
CA HIS A 67 2.31 -8.96 4.58
C HIS A 67 2.14 -7.61 3.88
N GLY A 68 3.17 -6.76 4.00
CA GLY A 68 3.23 -5.44 3.36
C GLY A 68 2.64 -4.32 4.21
N ILE A 69 2.59 -3.11 3.64
CA ILE A 69 2.04 -1.91 4.26
C ILE A 69 0.73 -1.57 3.57
N TRP A 70 -0.36 -1.56 4.35
CA TRP A 70 -1.71 -1.31 3.84
C TRP A 70 -2.37 -0.21 4.67
N GLY A 71 -2.88 0.84 4.03
CA GLY A 71 -3.49 1.97 4.74
C GLY A 71 -2.57 2.64 5.78
N GLY A 72 -1.25 2.47 5.66
CA GLY A 72 -0.25 3.01 6.58
C GLY A 72 0.07 2.12 7.79
N LEU A 73 -0.39 0.87 7.81
CA LEU A 73 -0.12 -0.11 8.87
C LEU A 73 0.89 -1.17 8.43
#